data_AF-A0A829QKG3-F1
#
_entry.id   AF-A0A829QKG3-F1
#
_cell.length_a   1.000
_cell.length_b   1.000
_cell.length_c   1.000
_cell.angle_alpha   90.00
_cell.angle_beta   90.00
_cell.angle_gamma   90.00
#
_symmetry.space_group_name_H-M   'P 1'
#
loop_
_entity.id
_entity.type
_entity.pdbx_description
1 polymer ?
#
loop_
_entity_poly.entity_id
_entity_poly.type
_entity_poly.pdbx_seq_one_letter_code
_entity_poly.pdbx_strand_id
1 'polypeptide(L)'
;MRPGFSDRAFTVHRTWADPRMVDPTLEPTKRPANLCYAGVPVKANRSTFGIGGATTLKNWLGMWSLSHAQTRAEPHLADVTVPALVINADGDTGVFPSDARRIYGALGATDKSQATIDADHYFQNPGARQEQADTIAEWASKRW
;
A
#
# COMPACT_ATOMS: atom_id res chain seq x y z
N MET A 1 -28.90 25.46 13.28
CA MET A 1 -28.06 24.28 13.62
C MET A 1 -28.93 23.03 13.43
N ARG A 2 -28.52 22.02 12.65
CA ARG A 2 -29.32 20.79 12.53
C ARG A 2 -29.28 20.05 13.88
N PRO A 3 -30.41 19.68 14.50
CA PRO A 3 -30.39 18.89 15.73
C PRO A 3 -29.84 17.49 15.43
N GLY A 4 -28.80 17.05 16.17
CA GLY A 4 -28.16 15.74 16.05
C GLY A 4 -26.63 15.77 16.01
N PHE A 5 -25.99 14.60 16.11
CA PHE A 5 -24.54 14.46 15.90
C PHE A 5 -24.24 14.43 14.39
N SER A 6 -23.30 15.25 13.92
CA SER A 6 -22.94 15.33 12.50
C SER A 6 -22.12 14.15 11.99
N ASP A 7 -21.43 13.45 12.90
CA ASP A 7 -20.62 12.25 12.67
C ASP A 7 -20.35 11.59 14.04
N ARG A 8 -20.02 10.29 14.07
CA ARG A 8 -19.67 9.57 15.31
C ARG A 8 -18.43 8.73 15.12
N ALA A 9 -17.59 8.72 16.15
CA ALA A 9 -16.44 7.84 16.22
C ALA A 9 -16.89 6.39 16.39
N PHE A 10 -16.19 5.47 15.73
CA PHE A 10 -16.31 4.04 15.94
C PHE A 10 -14.97 3.36 15.72
N THR A 11 -14.87 2.11 16.19
CA THR A 11 -13.66 1.30 16.07
C THR A 11 -13.79 0.30 14.93
N VAL A 12 -12.75 0.21 14.10
CA VAL A 12 -12.57 -0.86 13.12
C VAL A 12 -11.54 -1.81 13.68
N HIS A 13 -11.93 -3.06 13.87
CA HIS A 13 -11.03 -4.07 14.41
C HIS A 13 -10.25 -4.75 13.30
N ARG A 14 -9.03 -5.15 13.64
CA ARG A 14 -8.20 -6.06 12.85
C ARG A 14 -7.85 -5.55 11.44
N THR A 15 -7.39 -4.30 11.33
CA THR A 15 -7.02 -3.69 10.04
C THR A 15 -5.75 -4.29 9.40
N TRP A 16 -5.09 -5.23 10.08
CA TRP A 16 -3.94 -6.03 9.64
C TRP A 16 -4.29 -7.53 9.53
N ALA A 17 -5.51 -7.86 9.12
CA ALA A 17 -6.00 -9.25 9.04
C ALA A 17 -5.93 -9.88 7.65
N ASP A 18 -5.14 -9.31 6.73
CA ASP A 18 -4.85 -9.97 5.46
C ASP A 18 -4.07 -11.27 5.75
N PRO A 19 -4.56 -12.45 5.33
CA PRO A 19 -3.89 -13.73 5.57
C PRO A 19 -2.44 -13.78 5.09
N ARG A 20 -2.10 -13.01 4.04
CA ARG A 20 -0.74 -12.91 3.49
C ARG A 20 0.28 -12.35 4.49
N MET A 21 -0.18 -11.62 5.51
CA MET A 21 0.66 -11.10 6.60
C MET A 21 1.08 -12.18 7.60
N VAL A 22 0.37 -13.31 7.64
CA VAL A 22 0.67 -14.43 8.55
C VAL A 22 1.30 -15.59 7.80
N ASP A 23 0.70 -15.97 6.66
CA ASP A 23 1.13 -17.10 5.85
C ASP A 23 2.02 -16.62 4.69
N PRO A 24 3.34 -16.88 4.73
CA PRO A 24 4.27 -16.49 3.67
C PRO A 24 4.10 -17.32 2.40
N THR A 25 3.37 -18.44 2.44
CA THR A 25 3.13 -19.30 1.27
C THR A 25 2.05 -18.70 0.35
N LEU A 26 1.21 -17.81 0.87
CA LEU A 26 0.26 -17.02 0.09
C LEU A 26 1.02 -15.90 -0.62
N GLU A 27 1.13 -15.96 -1.95
CA GLU A 27 1.96 -15.02 -2.73
C GLU A 27 3.42 -14.95 -2.24
N PRO A 28 4.25 -15.99 -2.47
CA PRO A 28 5.61 -16.08 -1.91
C PRO A 28 6.54 -14.94 -2.37
N THR A 29 7.27 -14.36 -1.42
CA THR A 29 8.29 -13.32 -1.64
C THR A 29 9.41 -13.42 -0.59
N LYS A 30 10.39 -12.49 -0.57
CA LYS A 30 11.42 -12.40 0.49
C LYS A 30 10.93 -11.86 1.84
N ARG A 31 9.64 -11.61 2.01
CA ARG A 31 9.10 -11.08 3.27
C ARG A 31 9.24 -12.10 4.40
N PRO A 32 9.49 -11.65 5.64
CA PRO A 32 9.42 -12.51 6.81
C PRO A 32 7.98 -12.99 7.07
N ALA A 33 7.84 -14.23 7.52
CA ALA A 33 6.56 -14.79 7.93
C ALA A 33 6.00 -14.07 9.17
N ASN A 34 4.67 -14.01 9.29
CA ASN A 34 3.98 -13.45 10.46
C ASN A 34 4.40 -12.02 10.82
N LEU A 35 4.53 -11.16 9.80
CA LEU A 35 4.89 -9.76 9.94
C LEU A 35 4.00 -8.89 9.05
N CYS A 36 3.57 -7.75 9.61
CA CYS A 36 3.13 -6.58 8.86
C CYS A 36 4.07 -5.40 9.16
N TYR A 37 4.05 -4.32 8.37
CA TYR A 37 4.96 -3.21 8.63
C TYR A 37 4.65 -2.44 9.95
N ALA A 38 3.53 -2.74 10.60
CA ALA A 38 3.22 -2.30 11.98
C ALA A 38 3.67 -3.31 13.07
N GLY A 39 4.38 -4.38 12.70
CA GLY A 39 4.88 -5.42 13.60
C GLY A 39 4.14 -6.76 13.49
N VAL A 40 4.16 -7.57 14.55
CA VAL A 40 3.49 -8.88 14.53
C VAL A 40 1.97 -8.70 14.41
N PRO A 41 1.29 -9.30 13.41
CA PRO A 41 -0.13 -9.04 13.12
C PRO A 41 -1.06 -9.21 14.33
N VAL A 42 -0.85 -10.21 15.18
CA VAL A 42 -1.70 -10.41 16.38
C VAL A 42 -1.60 -9.25 17.37
N LYS A 43 -0.42 -8.64 17.50
CA LYS A 43 -0.20 -7.47 18.36
C LYS A 43 -0.75 -6.21 17.69
N ALA A 44 -0.44 -6.01 16.40
CA ALA A 44 -0.92 -4.87 15.63
C ALA A 44 -2.46 -4.79 15.60
N ASN A 45 -3.14 -5.93 15.41
CA ASN A 45 -4.61 -6.01 15.37
C ASN A 45 -5.30 -5.81 16.72
N ARG A 46 -4.57 -5.88 17.84
CA ARG A 46 -5.06 -5.62 19.21
C ARG A 46 -4.59 -4.26 19.75
N SER A 47 -3.85 -3.50 18.94
CA SER A 47 -3.31 -2.20 19.29
C SER A 47 -4.33 -1.09 19.03
N THR A 48 -4.26 -0.02 19.82
CA THR A 48 -5.00 1.23 19.56
C THR A 48 -4.38 2.05 18.41
N PHE A 49 -3.19 1.69 17.96
CA PHE A 49 -2.45 2.37 16.88
C PHE A 49 -2.71 1.78 15.49
N GLY A 50 -3.75 0.96 15.33
CA GLY A 50 -4.12 0.41 14.02
C GLY A 50 -4.51 1.51 13.03
N ILE A 51 -3.99 1.42 11.80
CA ILE A 51 -4.35 2.34 10.71
C ILE A 51 -5.86 2.24 10.46
N GLY A 52 -6.56 3.37 10.51
CA GLY A 52 -8.02 3.42 10.38
C GLY A 52 -8.80 2.77 11.53
N GLY A 53 -8.13 2.32 12.59
CA GLY A 53 -8.72 1.56 13.70
C GLY A 53 -9.66 2.38 14.58
N ALA A 54 -9.40 3.68 14.74
CA ALA A 54 -10.35 4.64 15.30
C ALA A 54 -10.70 5.65 14.20
N THR A 55 -11.97 5.71 13.81
CA THR A 55 -12.40 6.49 12.65
C THR A 55 -13.81 7.04 12.85
N THR A 56 -14.29 7.85 11.91
CA THR A 56 -15.68 8.31 11.84
C THR A 56 -16.35 7.80 10.58
N LEU A 57 -17.68 7.94 10.45
CA LEU A 57 -18.37 7.43 9.26
C LEU A 57 -17.94 8.18 8.00
N LYS A 58 -17.74 9.50 8.09
CA LYS A 58 -17.27 10.29 6.94
C LYS A 58 -15.84 9.89 6.55
N ASN A 59 -14.96 9.70 7.52
CA ASN A 59 -13.58 9.27 7.25
C ASN A 59 -13.54 7.85 6.66
N TRP A 60 -14.38 6.93 7.17
CA TRP A 60 -14.48 5.59 6.60
C TRP A 60 -14.95 5.62 5.14
N LEU A 61 -16.06 6.30 4.85
CA LEU A 61 -16.59 6.39 3.50
C LEU A 61 -15.67 7.16 2.55
N GLY A 62 -14.90 8.12 3.05
CA GLY A 62 -13.96 8.90 2.24
C GLY A 62 -12.65 8.19 1.95
N MET A 63 -12.10 7.45 2.93
CA MET A 63 -10.70 6.99 2.88
C MET A 63 -10.50 5.47 2.98
N TRP A 64 -11.35 4.75 3.72
CA TRP A 64 -11.08 3.35 4.11
C TRP A 64 -12.06 2.34 3.52
N SER A 65 -13.24 2.77 3.09
CA SER A 65 -14.24 1.89 2.49
C SER A 65 -13.72 1.28 1.21
N LEU A 66 -13.67 -0.06 1.17
CA LEU A 66 -13.24 -0.83 -0.01
C LEU A 66 -14.11 -0.55 -1.24
N SER A 67 -15.36 -0.12 -1.07
CA SER A 67 -16.30 0.12 -2.16
C SER A 67 -16.57 1.59 -2.44
N HIS A 68 -16.52 2.47 -1.43
CA HIS A 68 -16.97 3.87 -1.58
C HIS A 68 -15.85 4.90 -1.52
N ALA A 69 -14.68 4.56 -0.95
CA ALA A 69 -13.61 5.54 -0.76
C ALA A 69 -13.13 6.10 -2.10
N GLN A 70 -13.05 7.43 -2.18
CA GLN A 70 -12.50 8.15 -3.34
C GLN A 70 -10.97 8.12 -3.36
N THR A 71 -10.34 7.57 -2.32
CA THR A 71 -8.89 7.35 -2.23
C THR A 71 -8.45 6.02 -2.84
N ARG A 72 -9.38 5.19 -3.32
CA ARG A 72 -9.04 3.96 -4.04
C ARG A 72 -8.28 4.34 -5.30
N ALA A 73 -7.06 3.83 -5.47
CA ALA A 73 -6.23 4.21 -6.61
C ALA A 73 -6.82 3.75 -7.96
N GLU A 74 -7.31 2.50 -8.02
CA GLU A 74 -7.68 1.81 -9.26
C GLU A 74 -8.62 2.60 -10.20
N PRO A 75 -9.72 3.24 -9.73
CA PRO A 75 -10.58 4.08 -10.59
C PRO A 75 -9.90 5.31 -11.19
N HIS A 76 -8.85 5.83 -10.57
CA HIS A 76 -8.18 7.08 -10.97
C HIS A 76 -6.88 6.84 -11.75
N LEU A 77 -6.28 5.64 -11.64
CA LEU A 77 -5.02 5.32 -12.31
C LEU A 77 -5.14 5.33 -13.85
N ALA A 78 -6.34 5.10 -14.39
CA ALA A 78 -6.59 5.18 -15.83
C ALA A 78 -6.38 6.60 -16.40
N ASP A 79 -6.53 7.64 -15.57
CA ASP A 79 -6.30 9.04 -15.95
C ASP A 79 -4.82 9.44 -15.89
N VAL A 80 -3.96 8.59 -15.31
CA VAL A 80 -2.51 8.82 -15.25
C VAL A 80 -1.88 8.37 -16.57
N THR A 81 -1.82 9.28 -17.55
CA THR A 81 -1.31 9.01 -18.91
C THR A 81 0.13 9.45 -19.13
N VAL A 82 0.74 10.13 -18.16
CA VAL A 82 2.16 10.53 -18.20
C VAL A 82 3.08 9.32 -18.02
N PRO A 83 4.35 9.37 -18.46
CA PRO A 83 5.30 8.29 -18.20
C PRO A 83 5.35 7.90 -16.72
N ALA A 84 5.32 6.61 -16.42
CA ALA A 84 5.20 6.11 -15.05
C ALA A 84 6.14 4.94 -14.73
N LEU A 85 6.65 4.92 -13.49
CA LEU A 85 7.45 3.83 -12.94
C LEU A 85 6.79 3.32 -11.66
N VAL A 86 6.57 2.01 -11.57
CA VAL A 86 6.10 1.33 -10.35
C VAL A 86 7.23 0.50 -9.78
N ILE A 87 7.70 0.85 -8.57
CA ILE A 87 8.72 0.08 -7.84
C ILE A 87 8.06 -0.65 -6.68
N ASN A 88 8.26 -1.96 -6.58
CA ASN A 88 7.81 -2.77 -5.45
C ASN A 88 9.01 -3.28 -4.64
N ALA A 89 8.87 -3.31 -3.32
CA ALA A 89 9.81 -3.95 -2.42
C ALA A 89 9.40 -5.42 -2.24
N ASP A 90 10.27 -6.38 -2.57
CA ASP A 90 9.95 -7.81 -2.53
C ASP A 90 9.74 -8.34 -1.11
N GLY A 91 10.40 -7.73 -0.12
CA GLY A 91 10.26 -8.02 1.30
C GLY A 91 9.18 -7.20 2.00
N ASP A 92 8.33 -6.48 1.26
CA ASP A 92 7.25 -5.68 1.84
C ASP A 92 6.23 -6.57 2.58
N THR A 93 5.77 -6.07 3.73
CA THR A 93 4.87 -6.77 4.65
C THR A 93 3.49 -6.10 4.76
N GLY A 94 3.16 -5.19 3.85
CA GLY A 94 1.82 -4.62 3.72
C GLY A 94 1.40 -4.25 2.30
N VAL A 95 2.32 -4.25 1.33
CA VAL A 95 2.03 -4.08 -0.09
C VAL A 95 2.66 -5.23 -0.87
N PHE A 96 1.85 -6.11 -1.45
CA PHE A 96 2.34 -7.33 -2.08
C PHE A 96 2.56 -7.14 -3.58
N PRO A 97 3.30 -8.04 -4.25
CA PRO A 97 3.54 -7.94 -5.69
C PRO A 97 2.27 -7.84 -6.53
N SER A 98 1.17 -8.50 -6.13
CA SER A 98 -0.13 -8.40 -6.79
C SER A 98 -0.73 -7.01 -6.70
N ASP A 99 -0.55 -6.31 -5.59
CA ASP A 99 -1.01 -4.93 -5.43
C ASP A 99 -0.24 -4.00 -6.38
N ALA A 100 1.08 -4.16 -6.45
CA ALA A 100 1.92 -3.42 -7.39
C ALA A 100 1.57 -3.73 -8.87
N ARG A 101 1.34 -5.00 -9.21
CA ARG A 101 0.89 -5.40 -10.55
C ARG A 101 -0.48 -4.81 -10.91
N ARG A 102 -1.42 -4.74 -9.95
CA ARG A 102 -2.73 -4.10 -10.16
C ARG A 102 -2.59 -2.61 -10.42
N ILE A 103 -1.73 -1.91 -9.66
CA ILE A 103 -1.43 -0.50 -9.89
C ILE A 103 -0.83 -0.31 -11.29
N TYR A 104 0.21 -1.07 -11.64
CA TYR A 104 0.85 -1.00 -12.96
C TYR A 104 -0.13 -1.27 -14.11
N GLY A 105 -0.98 -2.29 -13.95
CA GLY A 105 -2.01 -2.66 -14.92
C GLY A 105 -3.06 -1.57 -15.12
N ALA A 106 -3.47 -0.90 -14.05
CA ALA A 106 -4.50 0.13 -14.06
C ALA A 106 -4.03 1.50 -14.59
N LEU A 107 -2.72 1.75 -14.67
CA LEU A 107 -2.17 2.99 -15.23
C LEU A 107 -2.58 3.16 -16.70
N GLY A 108 -3.13 4.34 -17.04
CA GLY A 108 -3.44 4.75 -18.42
C GLY A 108 -2.21 5.06 -19.27
N ALA A 109 -1.04 5.19 -18.67
CA ALA A 109 0.22 5.45 -19.35
C ALA A 109 0.58 4.33 -20.33
N THR A 110 0.94 4.71 -21.56
CA THR A 110 1.51 3.79 -22.57
C THR A 110 3.00 3.58 -22.34
N ASP A 111 3.69 4.61 -21.86
CA ASP A 111 5.08 4.54 -21.44
C ASP A 111 5.16 4.25 -19.94
N LYS A 112 5.18 2.97 -19.57
CA LYS A 112 5.25 2.56 -18.17
C LYS A 112 6.21 1.42 -17.93
N SER A 113 6.95 1.48 -16.84
CA SER A 113 7.90 0.45 -16.42
C SER A 113 7.58 -0.04 -15.01
N GLN A 114 8.03 -1.26 -14.70
CA GLN A 114 7.95 -1.84 -13.38
C GLN A 114 9.34 -2.32 -12.95
N ALA A 115 9.66 -2.16 -11.67
CA ALA A 115 10.87 -2.70 -11.06
C ALA A 115 10.55 -3.32 -9.70
N THR A 116 11.39 -4.26 -9.28
CA THR A 116 11.32 -4.87 -7.95
C THR A 116 12.69 -4.79 -7.30
N ILE A 117 12.74 -4.41 -6.04
CA ILE A 117 13.96 -4.31 -5.23
C ILE A 117 13.83 -5.24 -4.04
N ASP A 118 14.92 -5.94 -3.69
CA ASP A 118 14.98 -6.73 -2.46
C ASP A 118 15.10 -5.80 -1.24
N ALA A 119 13.94 -5.45 -0.68
CA ALA A 119 13.84 -4.47 0.38
C ALA A 119 12.59 -4.69 1.24
N ASP A 120 12.59 -4.11 2.43
CA ASP A 120 11.39 -3.93 3.25
C ASP A 120 10.50 -2.78 2.71
N HIS A 121 9.35 -2.61 3.36
CA HIS A 121 8.35 -1.58 3.02
C HIS A 121 8.91 -0.15 2.94
N TYR A 122 9.96 0.17 3.71
CA TYR A 122 10.55 1.51 3.82
C TYR A 122 11.93 1.60 3.15
N PHE A 123 12.32 0.57 2.41
CA PHE A 123 13.63 0.41 1.79
C PHE A 123 14.77 0.62 2.78
N GLN A 124 14.66 0.15 4.02
CA GLN A 124 15.68 0.37 5.06
C GLN A 124 16.83 -0.64 5.02
N ASN A 125 16.74 -1.69 4.20
CA ASN A 125 17.84 -2.60 3.95
C ASN A 125 19.09 -1.83 3.48
N PRO A 126 20.30 -2.21 3.91
CA PRO A 126 21.54 -1.57 3.47
C PRO A 126 21.61 -1.50 1.94
N GLY A 127 21.76 -0.30 1.39
CA GLY A 127 21.86 -0.05 -0.05
C GLY A 127 20.52 0.10 -0.79
N ALA A 128 19.39 -0.36 -0.24
CA ALA A 128 18.11 -0.39 -0.97
C ALA A 128 17.61 1.01 -1.39
N ARG A 129 17.82 2.05 -0.58
CA ARG A 129 17.47 3.44 -0.98
C ARG A 129 18.37 3.97 -2.09
N GLN A 130 19.64 3.57 -2.11
CA GLN A 130 20.56 3.96 -3.17
C GLN A 130 20.14 3.27 -4.47
N GLU A 131 19.88 1.97 -4.44
CA GLU A 131 19.36 1.21 -5.59
C GLU A 131 18.03 1.79 -6.09
N GLN A 132 17.12 2.15 -5.19
CA GLN A 132 15.86 2.81 -5.55
C GLN A 132 16.10 4.15 -6.24
N ALA A 133 16.99 4.99 -5.71
CA ALA A 133 17.32 6.28 -6.29
C ALA A 133 17.98 6.12 -7.67
N ASP A 134 18.92 5.19 -7.81
CA ASP A 134 19.61 4.90 -9.07
C ASP A 134 18.64 4.36 -10.13
N THR A 135 17.71 3.48 -9.73
CA THR A 135 16.64 2.97 -10.59
C THR A 135 15.76 4.11 -11.11
N ILE A 136 15.38 5.04 -10.25
CA ILE A 136 14.57 6.22 -10.63
C ILE A 136 15.37 7.11 -11.58
N ALA A 137 16.65 7.38 -11.29
CA ALA A 137 17.51 8.24 -12.10
C ALA A 137 17.77 7.65 -13.49
N GLU A 138 18.08 6.36 -13.59
CA GLU A 138 18.27 5.66 -14.86
C GLU A 138 16.98 5.61 -15.68
N TRP A 139 15.83 5.42 -15.03
CA TRP A 139 14.55 5.44 -15.71
C TRP A 139 14.22 6.83 -16.26
N ALA A 140 14.52 7.89 -15.50
CA ALA A 140 14.28 9.27 -15.91
C ALA A 140 15.19 9.70 -17.06
N SER A 141 16.48 9.35 -17.05
CA SER A 141 17.46 9.76 -18.08
C SER A 141 17.17 9.20 -19.47
N LYS A 142 16.31 8.18 -19.58
CA LYS A 142 15.85 7.63 -20.86
C LYS A 142 14.71 8.45 -21.50
N ARG A 143 14.18 9.46 -20.78
CA ARG A 143 12.99 10.24 -21.18
C ARG A 143 13.21 11.75 -21.18
N TRP A 144 14.23 12.22 -20.45
CA TRP A 144 14.61 13.62 -20.26
C TRP A 144 16.12 13.74 -20.34
#